data_AF-A0A538GT97-F1
#
_entry.id   AF-A0A538GT97-F1
#
_cell.length_a   1.000
_cell.length_b   1.000
_cell.length_c   1.000
_cell.angle_alpha   90.00
_cell.angle_beta   90.00
_cell.angle_gamma   90.00
#
_symmetry.space_group_name_H-M   'P 1'
#
loop_
_entity.id
_entity.type
_entity.pdbx_description
1 polymer ?
#
loop_
_entity_poly.entity_id
_entity_poly.type
_entity_poly.pdbx_seq_one_letter_code
_entity_poly.pdbx_strand_id
1 'polypeptide(L)'
;MSLRGSPIEQTASLPDGREIRVWVGVPQDSYIPRKELETVDVELYEGDRHLAVVNTVLGPRQQSEALQLAREIVKGLESGELEPTAAAIEPLADEPR
;
A
#
# COMPACT_ATOMS: atom_id res chain seq x y z
N MET A 1 -12.26 13.40 4.85
CA MET A 1 -11.48 12.75 3.78
C MET A 1 -11.52 11.24 3.99
N SER A 2 -11.25 10.46 2.95
CA SER A 2 -11.22 8.99 2.97
C SER A 2 -10.21 8.48 1.94
N LEU A 3 -9.78 7.23 2.05
CA LEU A 3 -8.84 6.56 1.14
C LEU A 3 -9.39 6.39 -0.29
N ARG A 4 -10.69 6.64 -0.52
CA ARG A 4 -11.26 6.79 -1.88
C ARG A 4 -10.81 8.07 -2.56
N GLY A 5 -10.69 9.17 -1.82
CA GLY A 5 -10.37 10.49 -2.37
C GLY A 5 -8.95 10.96 -2.08
N SER A 6 -8.33 10.42 -1.04
CA SER A 6 -6.98 10.73 -0.59
C SER A 6 -6.27 9.43 -0.21
N PRO A 7 -5.74 8.69 -1.20
CA PRO A 7 -4.85 7.57 -0.89
C PRO A 7 -3.57 8.10 -0.22
N ILE A 8 -2.89 7.21 0.49
CA ILE A 8 -1.57 7.47 1.04
C ILE A 8 -0.53 7.08 0.00
N GLU A 9 0.42 7.98 -0.28
CA GLU A 9 1.58 7.70 -1.11
C GLU A 9 2.86 8.02 -0.34
N GLN A 10 3.77 7.07 -0.28
CA GLN A 10 5.12 7.24 0.27
C GLN A 10 6.15 6.58 -0.65
N THR A 11 7.42 6.95 -0.50
CA THR A 11 8.53 6.35 -1.24
C THR A 11 9.52 5.74 -0.25
N ALA A 12 9.98 4.53 -0.54
CA ALA A 12 11.05 3.85 0.16
C ALA A 12 12.30 3.80 -0.72
N SER A 13 13.46 4.13 -0.15
CA SER A 13 14.77 3.93 -0.81
C SER A 13 15.37 2.59 -0.36
N LEU A 14 15.43 1.61 -1.25
CA LEU A 14 16.00 0.30 -0.92
C LEU A 14 17.52 0.38 -0.72
N PRO A 15 18.12 -0.57 0.03
CA PRO A 15 19.56 -0.66 0.19
C PRO A 15 20.35 -0.82 -1.12
N ASP A 16 19.71 -1.35 -2.17
CA ASP A 16 20.29 -1.50 -3.51
C ASP A 16 20.19 -0.24 -4.39
N GLY A 17 19.62 0.85 -3.85
CA GLY A 17 19.47 2.14 -4.50
C GLY A 17 18.20 2.29 -5.35
N ARG A 18 17.33 1.26 -5.44
CA ARG A 18 16.02 1.41 -6.09
C ARG A 18 15.06 2.22 -5.24
N GLU A 19 14.16 2.95 -5.90
CA GLU A 19 13.05 3.65 -5.24
C GLU A 19 11.75 2.91 -5.47
N ILE A 20 11.06 2.56 -4.37
CA ILE A 20 9.76 1.90 -4.40
C ILE A 20 8.71 2.86 -3.88
N ARG A 21 7.71 3.17 -4.71
CA ARG A 21 6.51 3.89 -4.26
C ARG A 21 5.55 2.90 -3.62
N VAL A 22 5.13 3.21 -2.41
CA VAL A 22 4.11 2.52 -1.62
C VAL A 22 2.83 3.34 -1.68
N TRP A 23 1.79 2.76 -2.26
CA TRP A 23 0.47 3.37 -2.38
C TRP A 23 -0.52 2.58 -1.53
N VAL A 24 -1.35 3.27 -0.73
CA VAL A 24 -2.40 2.65 0.09
C VAL A 24 -3.72 3.37 -0.11
N GLY A 25 -4.72 2.69 -0.65
CA GLY A 25 -5.98 3.35 -0.97
C GLY A 25 -7.05 2.43 -1.55
N VAL A 26 -8.20 3.01 -1.87
CA VAL A 26 -9.24 2.25 -2.60
C VAL A 26 -8.88 2.21 -4.08
N PRO A 27 -8.69 1.01 -4.67
CA PRO A 27 -8.22 0.86 -6.04
C PRO A 27 -9.20 1.45 -7.06
N GLN A 28 -8.74 1.57 -8.30
CA GLN A 28 -9.59 1.91 -9.43
C GLN A 28 -9.99 0.63 -10.16
N ASP A 29 -11.29 0.39 -10.28
CA ASP A 29 -11.85 -0.73 -11.05
C ASP A 29 -12.77 -0.18 -12.14
N SER A 30 -12.56 -0.57 -13.40
CA SER A 30 -13.38 -0.10 -14.52
C SER A 30 -14.79 -0.69 -14.53
N TYR A 31 -15.01 -1.81 -13.84
CA TYR A 31 -16.27 -2.53 -13.78
C TYR A 31 -17.08 -2.18 -12.54
N ILE A 32 -16.43 -1.72 -11.46
CA ILE A 32 -17.09 -1.39 -10.19
C ILE A 32 -16.97 0.11 -9.92
N PRO A 33 -18.09 0.84 -9.77
CA PRO A 33 -18.05 2.25 -9.42
C PRO A 33 -17.22 2.50 -8.17
N ARG A 34 -16.34 3.51 -8.22
CA ARG A 34 -15.46 3.88 -7.10
C ARG A 34 -16.18 4.35 -5.84
N LYS A 35 -17.51 4.37 -5.77
CA LYS A 35 -18.27 4.61 -4.54
C LYS A 35 -18.72 3.31 -3.86
N GLU A 36 -18.58 2.17 -4.54
CA GLU A 36 -19.04 0.84 -4.13
C GLU A 36 -17.87 -0.06 -3.66
N LEU A 37 -16.61 0.26 -4.00
CA LEU A 37 -15.42 -0.50 -3.60
C LEU A 37 -15.01 -0.30 -2.13
N GLU A 38 -15.34 -1.21 -1.23
CA GLU A 38 -14.96 -1.07 0.19
C GLU A 38 -13.56 -1.62 0.51
N THR A 39 -12.88 -2.24 -0.45
CA THR A 39 -11.52 -2.76 -0.28
C THR A 39 -10.48 -1.64 -0.33
N VAL A 40 -9.47 -1.74 0.53
CA VAL A 40 -8.26 -0.91 0.50
C VAL A 40 -7.09 -1.81 0.16
N ASP A 41 -6.28 -1.40 -0.80
CA ASP A 41 -5.12 -2.14 -1.29
C ASP A 41 -3.83 -1.44 -0.87
N VAL A 42 -2.77 -2.22 -0.75
CA VAL A 42 -1.38 -1.75 -0.83
C VAL A 42 -0.86 -2.12 -2.21
N GLU A 43 -0.30 -1.15 -2.91
CA GLU A 43 0.34 -1.34 -4.21
C GLU A 43 1.79 -0.83 -4.16
N LEU A 44 2.71 -1.60 -4.74
CA LEU A 44 4.13 -1.26 -4.85
C LEU A 44 4.50 -0.98 -6.30
N TYR A 45 5.25 0.10 -6.52
CA TYR A 45 5.70 0.52 -7.84
C TYR A 45 7.18 0.85 -7.87
N GLU A 46 7.87 0.48 -8.95
CA GLU A 46 9.20 1.00 -9.30
C GLU A 46 9.07 1.80 -10.60
N GLY A 47 9.09 3.14 -10.48
CA GLY A 47 8.61 4.02 -11.54
C GLY A 47 7.16 3.70 -11.90
N ASP A 48 6.90 3.40 -13.18
CA ASP A 48 5.58 2.98 -13.66
C ASP A 48 5.35 1.46 -13.60
N ARG A 49 6.37 0.68 -13.20
CA ARG A 49 6.26 -0.78 -13.11
C ARG A 49 5.59 -1.18 -11.81
N HIS A 50 4.42 -1.79 -11.90
CA HIS A 50 3.73 -2.39 -10.77
C HIS A 50 4.44 -3.68 -10.33
N LEU A 51 4.85 -3.75 -9.07
CA LEU A 51 5.62 -4.87 -8.51
C LEU A 51 4.74 -5.84 -7.72
N ALA A 52 3.81 -5.31 -6.92
CA ALA A 52 2.98 -6.10 -6.02
C ALA A 52 1.70 -5.35 -5.68
N VAL A 53 0.62 -6.10 -5.46
CA VAL A 53 -0.62 -5.63 -4.86
C VAL A 53 -1.10 -6.65 -3.85
N VAL A 54 -1.57 -6.17 -2.70
CA VAL A 54 -2.25 -6.98 -1.69
C VAL A 54 -3.45 -6.20 -1.17
N ASN A 55 -4.55 -6.90 -0.91
CA ASN A 55 -5.68 -6.32 -0.21
C ASN A 55 -5.33 -6.19 1.27
N THR A 56 -5.93 -5.21 1.94
CA THR A 56 -5.79 -5.04 3.39
C THR A 56 -7.11 -5.37 4.09
N VAL A 57 -7.04 -5.59 5.39
CA VAL A 57 -8.23 -5.65 6.26
C VAL A 57 -8.85 -4.27 6.56
N LEU A 58 -8.24 -3.19 6.07
CA LEU A 58 -8.68 -1.82 6.36
C LEU A 58 -9.87 -1.43 5.48
N GLY A 59 -10.75 -0.59 6.05
CA GLY A 59 -11.83 0.07 5.33
C GLY A 59 -11.45 1.47 4.84
N PRO A 60 -12.24 2.07 3.91
CA PRO A 60 -11.87 3.33 3.26
C PRO A 60 -11.76 4.54 4.18
N ARG A 61 -12.25 4.46 5.42
CA ARG A 61 -12.23 5.57 6.38
C ARG A 61 -11.04 5.52 7.35
N GLN A 62 -10.27 4.43 7.36
CA GLN A 62 -9.15 4.19 8.28
C GLN A 62 -7.83 4.80 7.78
N GLN A 63 -7.78 6.12 7.69
CA GLN A 63 -6.61 6.83 7.14
C GLN A 63 -5.39 6.79 8.06
N SER A 64 -5.60 6.83 9.37
CA SER A 64 -4.49 6.83 10.33
C SER A 64 -3.76 5.47 10.32
N GLU A 65 -4.56 4.41 10.26
CA GLU A 65 -4.13 3.02 10.16
C GLU A 65 -3.43 2.77 8.81
N ALA A 66 -3.99 3.27 7.71
CA ALA A 66 -3.35 3.18 6.40
C ALA A 66 -2.01 3.94 6.34
N LEU A 67 -1.92 5.11 6.98
CA LEU A 67 -0.66 5.85 7.09
C LEU A 67 0.36 5.09 7.93
N GLN A 68 -0.07 4.47 9.03
CA GLN A 68 0.79 3.61 9.85
C GLN A 68 1.31 2.43 9.04
N LEU A 69 0.43 1.69 8.37
CA LEU A 69 0.77 0.56 7.50
C LEU A 69 1.81 0.99 6.44
N ALA A 70 1.57 2.10 5.74
CA ALA A 70 2.49 2.60 4.74
C ALA A 70 3.88 2.91 5.32
N ARG A 71 3.96 3.45 6.55
CA ARG A 71 5.24 3.73 7.23
C ARG A 71 5.97 2.46 7.65
N GLU A 72 5.25 1.46 8.13
CA GLU A 72 5.82 0.16 8.50
C GLU A 72 6.41 -0.54 7.27
N ILE A 73 5.68 -0.52 6.15
CA ILE A 73 6.18 -1.04 4.87
C ILE A 73 7.43 -0.28 4.41
N VAL A 74 7.38 1.06 4.37
CA VAL A 74 8.54 1.87 3.98
C VAL A 74 9.75 1.54 4.84
N LYS A 75 9.58 1.49 6.16
CA LYS A 75 10.68 1.17 7.08
C LYS A 75 11.28 -0.21 6.80
N GLY A 76 10.44 -1.24 6.58
CA GLY A 76 10.91 -2.59 6.29
C GLY A 76 11.60 -2.71 4.93
N LEU A 77 11.13 -1.98 3.92
CA LEU A 77 11.78 -1.89 2.61
C LEU A 77 13.13 -1.18 2.70
N GLU A 78 13.21 -0.04 3.40
CA GLU A 78 14.43 0.74 3.57
C GLU A 78 15.50 0.00 4.39
N SER A 79 15.09 -0.82 5.37
CA SER A 79 16.01 -1.66 6.14
C SER A 79 16.48 -2.89 5.36
N GLY A 80 15.78 -3.28 4.30
CA GLY A 80 15.99 -4.54 3.59
C GLY A 80 15.43 -5.78 4.29
N GLU A 81 14.66 -5.59 5.38
CA GLU A 81 13.95 -6.69 6.06
C GLU A 81 12.74 -7.17 5.25
N LEU A 82 12.15 -6.29 4.43
CA LEU A 82 11.11 -6.62 3.47
C LEU A 82 11.65 -6.57 2.04
N GLU A 83 11.37 -7.60 1.26
CA GLU A 83 11.49 -7.53 -0.19
C GLU A 83 10.27 -6.81 -0.78
N PRO A 84 10.40 -6.11 -1.93
CA PRO A 84 9.27 -5.43 -2.58
C PRO A 84 8.37 -6.42 -3.33
N THR A 85 7.78 -7.36 -2.60
CA THR A 85 6.94 -8.45 -3.14
C THR A 85 5.64 -8.57 -2.36
N ALA A 86 4.59 -9.13 -2.98
CA ALA A 86 3.30 -9.30 -2.33
C ALA A 86 3.40 -10.15 -1.06
N ALA A 87 4.11 -11.28 -1.12
CA ALA A 87 4.26 -12.20 0.01
C ALA A 87 4.96 -11.59 1.23
N ALA A 88 5.88 -10.64 1.01
CA ALA A 88 6.55 -9.93 2.11
C ALA A 88 5.65 -8.88 2.77
N ILE A 89 4.75 -8.25 2.00
CA ILE A 89 3.86 -7.19 2.48
C ILE A 89 2.55 -7.73 3.06
N GLU A 90 2.02 -8.84 2.53
CA GLU A 90 0.73 -9.45 2.93
C GLU A 90 0.57 -9.59 4.45
N PRO A 91 1.55 -10.08 5.22
CA PRO A 91 1.39 -10.19 6.68
C PRO A 91 1.09 -8.85 7.36
N LEU A 92 1.66 -7.74 6.87
CA LEU A 92 1.39 -6.41 7.41
C LEU A 92 -0.01 -5.91 7.01
N ALA A 93 -0.49 -6.29 5.82
CA ALA A 93 -1.79 -5.90 5.29
C ALA A 93 -2.96 -6.64 5.97
N ASP A 94 -2.71 -7.84 6.50
CA ASP A 94 -3.70 -8.69 7.19
C ASP A 94 -3.88 -8.36 8.68
N GLU A 95 -3.02 -7.52 9.25
CA GLU A 95 -3.09 -7.14 10.66
C GLU A 95 -4.14 -6.04 10.90
N PRO A 96 -5.07 -6.24 11.84
CA PRO A 96 -5.90 -5.15 12.32
C PRO A 96 -5.02 -4.16 13.09
N ARG A 97 -4.94 -2.93 12.59
CA ARG A 97 -4.20 -1.82 13.19
C ARG A 97 -5.06 -1.06 14.19
#